data_AF-A0A7U2MXR7-F1
#
_entry.id   AF-A0A7U2MXR7-F1
#
_cell.length_a   1.000
_cell.length_b   1.000
_cell.length_c   1.000
_cell.angle_alpha   90.00
_cell.angle_beta   90.00
_cell.angle_gamma   90.00
#
_symmetry.space_group_name_H-M   'P 1'
#
loop_
_entity.id
_entity.type
_entity.pdbx_description
1 polymer ?
#
loop_
_entity_poly.entity_id
_entity_poly.type
_entity_poly.pdbx_seq_one_letter_code
_entity_poly.pdbx_strand_id
1 'polypeptide(L)'
;MKHGVTWLLCHCDPSKMSRIINTEELIRNAPFELSKADKVVLTTTEEDFFPHTWEDIQEIIVSAGGDTSQLKRTPTYLPDYIFWTREIQATFGSVTNFLVKTRLHWGKEANHADIRIPYRHYSVPFADQSDYRILRNDWPYAMPSGMVHLVVWLKTPIPVDAEGDPTTESRRLVADFIDRTFWMHMS
;
A
#
# COMPACT_ATOMS: atom_id res chain seq x y z
N MET A 1 -21.33 -21.35 21.67
CA MET A 1 -21.23 -20.39 20.55
C MET A 1 -19.88 -20.62 19.88
N LYS A 2 -19.88 -21.22 18.69
CA LYS A 2 -18.64 -21.49 17.94
C LYS A 2 -18.23 -20.18 17.25
N HIS A 3 -17.23 -19.50 17.79
CA HIS A 3 -16.58 -18.40 17.09
C HIS A 3 -15.71 -18.99 15.97
N GLY A 4 -16.29 -19.10 14.78
CA GLY A 4 -15.55 -19.41 13.56
C GLY A 4 -14.72 -18.19 13.16
N VAL A 5 -13.49 -18.11 13.66
CA VAL A 5 -12.45 -17.27 13.04
C VAL A 5 -11.88 -18.08 11.89
N THR A 6 -12.59 -18.04 10.77
CA THR A 6 -12.29 -18.81 9.58
C THR A 6 -11.61 -17.86 8.58
N TRP A 7 -10.30 -18.06 8.41
CA TRP A 7 -9.40 -17.50 7.38
C TRP A 7 -9.20 -15.98 7.32
N LEU A 8 -8.27 -15.47 8.14
CA LEU A 8 -7.56 -14.21 7.88
C LEU A 8 -6.05 -14.45 7.81
N LEU A 9 -5.69 -15.39 6.94
CA LEU A 9 -4.40 -15.43 6.28
C LEU A 9 -4.73 -15.30 4.79
N CYS A 10 -4.77 -14.08 4.27
CA CYS A 10 -4.82 -13.84 2.83
C CYS A 10 -3.49 -14.28 2.21
N HIS A 11 -3.29 -15.59 2.10
CA HIS A 11 -2.59 -16.14 0.94
C HIS A 11 -3.72 -16.50 -0.02
N CYS A 12 -3.98 -15.65 -1.01
CA CYS A 12 -4.65 -16.15 -2.22
C CYS A 12 -3.78 -17.27 -2.74
N ASP A 13 -4.27 -18.51 -2.66
CA ASP A 13 -3.69 -19.65 -3.35
C ASP A 13 -3.78 -19.35 -4.87
N PRO A 14 -2.66 -19.06 -5.55
CA PRO A 14 -2.68 -18.67 -6.96
C PRO A 14 -3.18 -19.81 -7.85
N SER A 15 -3.19 -21.06 -7.36
CA SER A 15 -3.62 -22.23 -8.12
C SER A 15 -5.15 -22.41 -8.20
N LYS A 16 -5.94 -21.57 -7.51
CA LYS A 16 -7.41 -21.73 -7.40
C LYS A 16 -8.28 -20.66 -8.04
N MET A 17 -7.72 -19.71 -8.80
CA MET A 17 -8.53 -18.66 -9.44
C MET A 17 -8.26 -18.49 -10.93
N SER A 18 -8.50 -19.54 -11.73
CA SER A 18 -8.93 -19.30 -13.12
C SER A 18 -10.38 -18.81 -13.11
N ARG A 19 -10.65 -17.67 -12.48
CA ARG A 19 -11.91 -16.96 -12.73
C ARG A 19 -11.78 -16.41 -14.14
N ILE A 20 -12.72 -16.72 -15.02
CA ILE A 20 -12.88 -15.97 -16.26
C ILE A 20 -13.22 -14.55 -15.82
N ILE A 21 -12.23 -13.67 -15.79
CA ILE A 21 -12.41 -12.28 -15.40
C ILE A 21 -12.90 -11.56 -16.65
N ASN A 22 -14.14 -11.09 -16.62
CA ASN A 22 -14.57 -10.10 -17.60
C ASN A 22 -13.86 -8.77 -17.28
N THR A 23 -12.76 -8.51 -17.99
CA THR A 23 -11.93 -7.31 -17.79
C THR A 23 -12.73 -6.02 -17.88
N GLU A 24 -13.68 -5.91 -18.82
CA GLU A 24 -14.50 -4.71 -18.97
C GLU A 24 -15.39 -4.49 -17.75
N GLU A 25 -15.99 -5.55 -17.21
CA GLU A 25 -16.80 -5.48 -15.99
C GLU A 25 -15.95 -5.13 -14.76
N LEU A 26 -14.73 -5.67 -14.69
CA LEU A 26 -13.78 -5.36 -13.63
C LEU A 26 -13.41 -3.87 -13.63
N ILE A 27 -13.08 -3.32 -14.80
CA ILE A 27 -12.76 -1.90 -14.99
C ILE A 27 -13.95 -1.02 -14.63
N ARG A 28 -15.15 -1.37 -15.11
CA ARG A 28 -16.36 -0.58 -14.91
C ARG A 28 -16.79 -0.47 -13.45
N ASN A 29 -16.55 -1.53 -12.67
CA ASN A 29 -17.00 -1.63 -11.28
C ASN A 29 -15.84 -1.57 -10.28
N ALA A 30 -14.68 -1.03 -10.66
CA ALA A 30 -13.52 -0.97 -9.76
C ALA A 30 -13.86 -0.17 -8.48
N PRO A 31 -13.39 -0.62 -7.29
CA PRO A 31 -13.70 0.02 -6.00
C PRO A 31 -12.89 1.30 -5.74
N PHE A 32 -12.10 1.74 -6.74
CA PHE A 32 -11.30 2.95 -6.76
C PHE A 32 -11.06 3.36 -8.22
N GLU A 33 -10.61 4.59 -8.43
CA GLU A 33 -10.24 5.07 -9.75
C GLU A 33 -9.00 4.34 -10.28
N LEU A 34 -9.14 3.69 -11.44
CA LEU A 34 -8.04 3.03 -12.12
C LEU A 34 -7.26 4.04 -12.97
N SER A 35 -5.93 4.05 -12.81
CA SER A 35 -5.05 4.87 -13.63
C SER A 35 -5.05 4.42 -15.09
N LYS A 36 -4.45 5.22 -15.98
CA LYS A 36 -4.22 4.79 -17.37
C LYS A 36 -3.34 3.53 -17.41
N ALA A 37 -2.33 3.46 -16.55
CA ALA A 37 -1.43 2.32 -16.47
C ALA A 37 -2.17 1.06 -15.96
N ASP A 38 -3.04 1.19 -14.96
CA ASP A 38 -3.86 0.08 -14.47
C ASP A 38 -4.73 -0.52 -15.57
N LYS A 39 -5.40 0.33 -16.36
CA LYS A 39 -6.27 -0.14 -17.46
C LYS A 39 -5.49 -0.90 -18.53
N VAL A 40 -4.26 -0.47 -18.83
CA VAL A 40 -3.36 -1.19 -19.75
C VAL A 40 -2.97 -2.54 -19.16
N VAL A 41 -2.57 -2.60 -17.89
CA VAL A 41 -2.21 -3.85 -17.20
C VAL A 41 -3.36 -4.85 -17.25
N LEU A 42 -4.60 -4.41 -16.99
CA LEU A 42 -5.78 -5.28 -17.00
C LEU A 42 -6.10 -5.90 -18.37
N THR A 43 -5.57 -5.33 -19.46
CA THR A 43 -5.70 -5.85 -20.83
C THR A 43 -4.42 -6.50 -21.35
N THR A 44 -3.36 -6.58 -20.55
CA THR A 44 -2.07 -7.18 -20.92
C THR A 44 -2.04 -8.64 -20.45
N THR A 45 -1.45 -9.54 -21.24
CA THR A 45 -1.21 -10.93 -20.82
C THR A 45 -0.03 -10.98 -19.82
N GLU A 46 0.11 -12.08 -19.08
CA GLU A 46 1.31 -12.24 -18.23
C GLU A 46 2.58 -12.35 -19.07
N GLU A 47 2.51 -13.01 -20.23
CA GLU A 47 3.63 -13.22 -21.13
C GLU A 47 4.15 -11.92 -21.75
N ASP A 48 3.25 -10.97 -22.04
CA ASP A 48 3.60 -9.67 -22.62
C ASP A 48 3.93 -8.61 -21.56
N PHE A 49 3.80 -8.94 -20.26
CA PHE A 49 4.03 -8.00 -19.18
C PHE A 49 5.49 -8.00 -18.72
N PHE A 50 6.09 -6.80 -18.70
CA PHE A 50 7.41 -6.56 -18.14
C PHE A 50 7.29 -5.81 -16.80
N PRO A 51 7.85 -6.35 -15.70
CA PRO A 51 7.99 -5.64 -14.45
C PRO A 51 8.79 -4.35 -14.61
N HIS A 52 8.63 -3.42 -13.68
CA HIS A 52 9.47 -2.23 -13.64
C HIS A 52 10.93 -2.63 -13.42
N THR A 53 11.84 -1.96 -14.11
CA THR A 53 13.27 -1.98 -13.80
C THR A 53 13.56 -1.07 -12.60
N TRP A 54 14.80 -1.10 -12.10
CA TRP A 54 15.19 -0.16 -11.05
C TRP A 54 15.21 1.27 -11.59
N GLU A 55 15.69 1.42 -12.81
CA GLU A 55 15.78 2.68 -13.53
C GLU A 55 14.37 3.29 -13.73
N ASP A 56 13.37 2.48 -14.11
CA ASP A 56 11.98 2.94 -14.21
C ASP A 56 11.45 3.48 -12.88
N ILE A 57 11.73 2.78 -11.77
CA ILE A 57 11.30 3.19 -10.43
C ILE A 57 11.97 4.51 -10.04
N GLN A 58 13.28 4.64 -10.29
CA GLN A 58 14.01 5.88 -10.03
C GLN A 58 13.45 7.04 -10.87
N GLU A 59 13.14 6.82 -12.13
CA GLU A 59 12.56 7.84 -13.01
C GLU A 59 11.18 8.30 -12.50
N ILE A 60 10.32 7.36 -12.11
CA ILE A 60 8.99 7.70 -11.56
C ILE A 60 9.12 8.52 -10.27
N ILE A 61 10.03 8.13 -9.37
CA ILE A 61 10.20 8.80 -8.08
C ILE A 61 10.87 10.17 -8.22
N VAL A 62 11.90 10.28 -9.06
CA VAL A 62 12.76 11.47 -9.14
C VAL A 62 12.28 12.43 -10.23
N SER A 63 12.02 11.92 -11.43
CA SER A 63 11.77 12.74 -12.62
C SER A 63 10.29 13.04 -12.82
N ALA A 64 9.40 12.10 -12.48
CA ALA A 64 7.95 12.28 -12.63
C ALA A 64 7.27 12.91 -11.39
N GLY A 65 8.05 13.55 -10.51
CA GLY A 65 7.54 14.23 -9.31
C GLY A 65 6.94 13.27 -8.28
N GLY A 66 7.26 11.97 -8.33
CA GLY A 66 6.71 10.99 -7.41
C GLY A 66 5.28 10.54 -7.74
N ASP A 67 4.83 10.67 -8.99
CA ASP A 67 3.52 10.17 -9.43
C ASP A 67 3.47 8.64 -9.40
N THR A 68 3.05 8.10 -8.26
CA THR A 68 2.91 6.66 -8.04
C THR A 68 1.84 6.00 -8.89
N SER A 69 0.99 6.74 -9.62
CA SER A 69 -0.02 6.17 -10.52
C SER A 69 0.58 5.42 -11.72
N GLN A 70 1.87 5.65 -11.98
CA GLN A 70 2.68 4.97 -12.98
C GLN A 70 3.24 3.62 -12.50
N LEU A 71 3.30 3.39 -11.18
CA LEU A 71 3.74 2.13 -10.62
C LEU A 71 2.65 1.07 -10.80
N LYS A 72 3.03 -0.03 -11.43
CA LYS A 72 2.12 -1.06 -11.95
C LYS A 72 2.19 -2.27 -11.03
N ARG A 73 1.07 -2.98 -10.88
CA ARG A 73 1.05 -4.37 -10.43
C ARG A 73 1.07 -5.29 -11.66
N THR A 74 1.31 -6.58 -11.46
CA THR A 74 1.25 -7.54 -12.57
C THR A 74 -0.20 -7.77 -13.02
N PRO A 75 -0.44 -8.28 -14.24
CA PRO A 75 -1.78 -8.62 -14.73
C PRO A 75 -2.54 -9.62 -13.84
N THR A 76 -1.85 -10.42 -13.04
CA THR A 76 -2.40 -11.37 -12.06
C THR A 76 -2.71 -10.67 -10.75
N TYR A 77 -1.80 -9.82 -10.25
CA TYR A 77 -1.97 -9.17 -8.95
C TYR A 77 -3.00 -8.05 -8.97
N LEU A 78 -3.13 -7.31 -10.07
CA LEU A 78 -4.04 -6.16 -10.12
C LEU A 78 -5.53 -6.58 -10.00
N PRO A 79 -6.03 -7.59 -10.73
CA PRO A 79 -7.40 -8.09 -10.53
C PRO A 79 -7.64 -8.60 -9.12
N ASP A 80 -6.70 -9.36 -8.57
CA ASP A 80 -6.81 -9.88 -7.20
C ASP A 80 -6.88 -8.76 -6.17
N TYR A 81 -6.07 -7.71 -6.34
CA TYR A 81 -6.11 -6.52 -5.50
C TYR A 81 -7.47 -5.79 -5.60
N ILE A 82 -8.05 -5.70 -6.80
CA ILE A 82 -9.38 -5.11 -7.02
C ILE A 82 -10.45 -5.92 -6.27
N PHE A 83 -10.46 -7.25 -6.42
CA PHE A 83 -11.42 -8.12 -5.73
C PHE A 83 -11.26 -8.04 -4.22
N TRP A 84 -10.03 -8.16 -3.72
CA TRP A 84 -9.73 -8.01 -2.30
C TRP A 84 -10.22 -6.66 -1.77
N THR A 85 -9.98 -5.57 -2.50
CA THR A 85 -10.41 -4.24 -2.06
C THR A 85 -11.93 -4.15 -1.94
N ARG A 86 -12.70 -4.73 -2.88
CA ARG A 86 -14.17 -4.81 -2.79
C ARG A 86 -14.62 -5.55 -1.55
N GLU A 87 -14.05 -6.72 -1.28
CA GLU A 87 -14.39 -7.54 -0.11
C GLU A 87 -14.07 -6.83 1.20
N ILE A 88 -12.91 -6.16 1.27
CA ILE A 88 -12.50 -5.40 2.44
C ILE A 88 -13.41 -4.19 2.67
N GLN A 89 -13.76 -3.43 1.63
CA GLN A 89 -14.69 -2.32 1.75
C GLN A 89 -16.07 -2.79 2.21
N ALA A 90 -16.59 -3.91 1.68
CA ALA A 90 -17.86 -4.48 2.11
C ALA A 90 -17.84 -4.94 3.58
N THR A 91 -16.72 -5.49 4.05
CA THR A 91 -16.61 -6.07 5.40
C THR A 91 -16.24 -5.04 6.48
N PHE A 92 -15.35 -4.10 6.15
CA PHE A 92 -14.77 -3.14 7.11
C PHE A 92 -15.21 -1.70 6.86
N GLY A 93 -15.98 -1.44 5.80
CA GLY A 93 -16.39 -0.10 5.34
C GLY A 93 -15.30 0.63 4.56
N SER A 94 -14.02 0.38 4.84
CA SER A 94 -12.89 0.92 4.09
C SER A 94 -11.61 0.09 4.29
N VAL A 95 -10.67 0.23 3.36
CA VAL A 95 -9.32 -0.36 3.49
C VAL A 95 -8.60 0.23 4.71
N THR A 96 -8.74 1.52 4.97
CA THR A 96 -8.16 2.18 6.16
C THR A 96 -8.67 1.55 7.45
N ASN A 97 -9.97 1.27 7.57
CA ASN A 97 -10.54 0.61 8.75
C ASN A 97 -9.96 -0.79 8.95
N PHE A 98 -9.83 -1.56 7.87
CA PHE A 98 -9.20 -2.88 7.92
C PHE A 98 -7.75 -2.78 8.40
N LEU A 99 -6.97 -1.87 7.83
CA LEU A 99 -5.57 -1.69 8.20
C LEU A 99 -5.43 -1.31 9.69
N VAL A 100 -6.19 -0.32 10.15
CA VAL A 100 -6.15 0.15 11.55
C VAL A 100 -6.53 -0.95 12.55
N LYS A 101 -7.57 -1.74 12.25
CA LYS A 101 -8.08 -2.78 13.16
C LYS A 101 -7.23 -4.05 13.12
N THR A 102 -6.85 -4.48 11.92
CA THR A 102 -6.32 -5.82 11.67
C THR A 102 -4.80 -5.85 11.47
N ARG A 103 -4.21 -4.81 10.86
CA ARG A 103 -2.79 -4.81 10.48
C ARG A 103 -1.92 -3.98 11.40
N LEU A 104 -2.40 -2.79 11.76
CA LEU A 104 -1.69 -1.82 12.60
C LEU A 104 -2.03 -2.00 14.09
N HIS A 105 -3.19 -2.61 14.38
CA HIS A 105 -3.74 -2.79 15.72
C HIS A 105 -3.91 -1.48 16.52
N TRP A 106 -4.16 -0.37 15.81
CA TRP A 106 -4.45 0.94 16.40
C TRP A 106 -5.95 1.14 16.70
N GLY A 107 -6.80 0.13 16.39
CA GLY A 107 -8.26 0.22 16.53
C GLY A 107 -8.78 0.40 17.96
N LYS A 108 -8.06 -0.01 19.02
CA LYS A 108 -8.45 0.30 20.41
C LYS A 108 -8.30 1.78 20.75
N GLU A 109 -7.48 2.49 19.99
CA GLU A 109 -7.17 3.90 20.18
C GLU A 109 -8.03 4.78 19.25
N ALA A 110 -8.64 4.21 18.20
CA ALA A 110 -9.49 4.93 17.26
C ALA A 110 -10.93 5.08 17.79
N ASN A 111 -11.47 6.30 17.80
CA ASN A 111 -12.88 6.53 18.11
C ASN A 111 -13.78 5.92 17.02
N HIS A 112 -14.88 5.28 17.42
CA HIS A 112 -15.68 4.40 16.56
C HIS A 112 -16.42 5.08 15.38
N ALA A 113 -16.48 6.41 15.35
CA ALA A 113 -17.17 7.17 14.30
C ALA A 113 -16.21 7.91 13.35
N ASP A 114 -15.02 8.29 13.82
CA ASP A 114 -13.98 8.98 13.06
C ASP A 114 -12.65 8.32 13.42
N ILE A 115 -11.87 7.85 12.44
CA ILE A 115 -10.51 7.32 12.65
C ILE A 115 -9.59 8.48 13.06
N ARG A 116 -9.77 9.00 14.27
CA ARG A 116 -8.82 9.86 14.96
C ARG A 116 -8.04 8.95 15.88
N ILE A 117 -6.87 8.53 15.40
CA ILE A 117 -5.93 7.77 16.22
C ILE A 117 -5.15 8.81 17.03
N PRO A 118 -5.28 8.83 18.37
CA PRO A 118 -4.49 9.71 19.20
C PRO A 118 -3.01 9.35 19.01
N TYR A 119 -2.21 10.36 18.71
CA TYR A 119 -0.76 10.30 18.80
C TYR A 119 -0.33 11.29 19.87
N ARG A 120 0.87 11.09 20.45
CA ARG A 120 1.36 12.01 21.47
C ARG A 120 1.55 13.37 20.81
N HIS A 121 0.84 14.39 21.29
CA HIS A 121 0.73 15.73 20.68
C HIS A 121 2.07 16.50 20.47
N TYR A 122 3.22 15.92 20.82
CA TYR A 122 4.55 16.52 20.71
C TYR A 122 5.61 15.62 20.06
N SER A 123 5.28 14.43 19.57
CA SER A 123 6.30 13.56 18.99
C SER A 123 6.55 13.91 17.53
N VAL A 124 7.74 14.47 17.27
CA VAL A 124 8.37 14.56 15.95
C VAL A 124 8.13 13.24 15.19
N PRO A 125 7.75 13.26 13.89
CA PRO A 125 7.57 12.04 13.10
C PRO A 125 8.74 11.07 13.29
N PHE A 126 8.42 9.77 13.43
CA PHE A 126 9.39 8.68 13.64
C PHE A 126 10.14 8.68 14.99
N ALA A 127 9.80 9.54 15.96
CA ALA A 127 10.48 9.60 17.25
C ALA A 127 10.11 8.45 18.21
N ASP A 128 8.87 7.97 18.17
CA ASP A 128 8.38 6.90 19.05
C ASP A 128 7.91 5.70 18.23
N GLN A 129 8.43 4.50 18.53
CA GLN A 129 8.03 3.26 17.87
C GLN A 129 6.55 2.92 18.09
N SER A 130 5.90 3.44 19.14
CA SER A 130 4.45 3.26 19.31
C SER A 130 3.64 3.90 18.18
N ASP A 131 4.20 4.91 17.53
CA ASP A 131 3.49 5.81 16.61
C ASP A 131 3.78 5.52 15.13
N TYR A 132 4.60 4.51 14.83
CA TYR A 132 4.77 4.02 13.47
C TYR A 132 4.82 2.49 13.38
N ARG A 133 4.54 1.95 12.19
CA ARG A 133 4.71 0.53 11.86
C ARG A 133 5.34 0.40 10.48
N ILE A 134 6.27 -0.53 10.34
CA ILE A 134 6.88 -0.89 9.05
C ILE A 134 6.33 -2.26 8.68
N LEU A 135 5.61 -2.35 7.57
CA LEU A 135 4.99 -3.58 7.10
C LEU A 135 5.42 -3.86 5.66
N ARG A 136 5.52 -5.13 5.29
CA ARG A 136 5.54 -5.51 3.87
C ARG A 136 4.19 -5.16 3.25
N ASN A 137 4.23 -4.59 2.04
CA ASN A 137 3.02 -4.35 1.27
C ASN A 137 2.44 -5.70 0.84
N ASP A 138 1.18 -5.96 1.19
CA ASP A 138 0.50 -7.20 0.80
C ASP A 138 0.23 -7.27 -0.71
N TRP A 139 0.15 -6.09 -1.35
CA TRP A 139 -0.13 -5.91 -2.77
C TRP A 139 0.98 -5.08 -3.42
N PRO A 140 2.20 -5.63 -3.48
CA PRO A 140 3.38 -4.92 -3.97
C PRO A 140 3.23 -4.53 -5.44
N TYR A 141 4.04 -3.57 -5.87
CA TYR A 141 4.18 -3.26 -7.29
C TYR A 141 5.03 -4.34 -7.96
N ALA A 142 4.94 -4.44 -9.28
CA ALA A 142 5.77 -5.29 -10.09
C ALA A 142 7.19 -4.72 -10.15
N MET A 143 8.03 -5.12 -9.19
CA MET A 143 9.41 -4.65 -9.04
C MET A 143 10.41 -5.75 -9.44
N PRO A 144 11.68 -5.41 -9.70
CA PRO A 144 12.72 -6.39 -9.98
C PRO A 144 12.86 -7.45 -8.89
N SER A 145 13.33 -8.64 -9.29
CA SER A 145 13.64 -9.72 -8.35
C SER A 145 14.62 -9.25 -7.27
N GLY A 146 14.38 -9.66 -6.03
CA GLY A 146 15.19 -9.27 -4.86
C GLY A 146 14.76 -7.96 -4.19
N MET A 147 13.85 -7.18 -4.79
CA MET A 147 13.31 -6.00 -4.13
C MET A 147 12.10 -6.30 -3.25
N VAL A 148 11.95 -5.54 -2.17
CA VAL A 148 10.83 -5.67 -1.22
C VAL A 148 10.10 -4.34 -1.13
N HIS A 149 8.80 -4.34 -1.40
CA HIS A 149 7.95 -3.17 -1.21
C HIS A 149 7.48 -3.11 0.26
N LEU A 150 8.00 -2.13 1.01
CA LEU A 150 7.57 -1.83 2.37
C LEU A 150 6.66 -0.59 2.40
N VAL A 151 5.74 -0.56 3.36
CA VAL A 151 4.95 0.63 3.69
C VAL A 151 5.22 1.01 5.14
N VAL A 152 5.59 2.28 5.34
CA VAL A 152 5.78 2.87 6.67
C VAL A 152 4.53 3.67 7.03
N TRP A 153 3.82 3.21 8.04
CA TRP A 153 2.61 3.85 8.55
C TRP A 153 2.95 4.73 9.74
N LEU A 154 2.46 5.97 9.76
CA LEU A 154 2.63 6.89 10.88
C LEU A 154 1.26 7.31 11.43
N LYS A 155 1.17 7.48 12.75
CA LYS A 155 0.07 8.21 13.39
C LYS A 155 0.26 9.72 13.32
N THR A 156 1.52 10.17 13.41
CA THR A 156 1.91 11.58 13.35
C THR A 156 1.92 12.07 11.89
N PRO A 157 1.31 13.21 11.57
CA PRO A 157 1.37 13.78 10.24
C PRO A 157 2.79 14.22 9.89
N ILE A 158 3.16 14.09 8.61
CA ILE A 158 4.41 14.63 8.06
C ILE A 158 4.09 16.01 7.46
N PRO A 159 4.77 17.10 7.88
CA PRO A 159 4.56 18.43 7.32
C PRO A 159 4.82 18.52 5.80
N VAL A 160 3.84 19.06 5.09
CA VAL A 160 3.90 19.33 3.63
C VAL A 160 3.84 20.83 3.34
N ASP A 161 4.29 21.23 2.16
CA ASP A 161 4.14 22.60 1.65
C ASP A 161 2.73 22.87 1.08
N ALA A 162 2.55 23.99 0.38
CA ALA A 162 1.24 24.40 -0.14
C ALA A 162 0.74 23.53 -1.29
N GLU A 163 1.66 22.88 -2.00
CA GLU A 163 1.43 21.96 -3.11
C GLU A 163 1.14 20.53 -2.62
N GLY A 164 1.37 20.27 -1.33
CA GLY A 164 1.20 18.96 -0.70
C GLY A 164 2.46 18.09 -0.74
N ASP A 165 3.59 18.64 -1.16
CA ASP A 165 4.87 17.95 -1.19
C ASP A 165 5.54 17.97 0.19
N PRO A 166 6.30 16.91 0.57
CA PRO A 166 7.06 16.93 1.81
C PRO A 166 8.03 18.11 1.85
N THR A 167 7.95 18.89 2.94
CA THR A 167 8.89 19.99 3.22
C THR A 167 10.34 19.50 3.26
N THR A 168 11.31 20.40 3.06
CA THR A 168 12.75 20.08 3.18
C THR A 168 13.08 19.38 4.50
N GLU A 169 12.52 19.86 5.61
CA GLU A 169 12.71 19.24 6.92
C GLU A 169 12.08 17.86 7.00
N SER A 170 10.89 17.67 6.42
CA SER A 170 10.25 16.35 6.37
C SER A 170 11.03 15.35 5.53
N ARG A 171 11.61 15.77 4.40
CA ARG A 171 12.49 14.91 3.59
C ARG A 171 13.73 14.49 4.37
N ARG A 172 14.33 15.40 5.13
CA ARG A 172 15.45 15.10 6.03
C ARG A 172 15.03 14.11 7.14
N LEU A 173 13.89 14.32 7.79
CA LEU A 173 13.37 13.40 8.81
C LEU A 173 13.15 11.98 8.26
N VAL A 174 12.63 11.86 7.04
CA VAL A 174 12.43 10.58 6.36
C VAL A 174 13.77 9.93 6.03
N ALA A 175 14.73 10.67 5.48
CA ALA A 175 16.06 10.16 5.16
C ALA A 175 16.78 9.65 6.42
N ASP A 176 16.82 10.46 7.49
CA ASP A 176 17.41 10.09 8.78
C ASP A 176 16.71 8.84 9.39
N PHE A 177 15.42 8.63 9.10
CA PHE A 177 14.69 7.43 9.53
C PHE A 177 15.07 6.19 8.72
N ILE A 178 15.17 6.33 7.41
CA ILE A 178 15.58 5.23 6.53
C ILE A 178 16.99 4.77 6.91
N ASP A 179 17.93 5.70 7.05
CA ASP A 179 19.32 5.40 7.39
C ASP A 179 19.40 4.64 8.72
N ARG A 180 18.88 5.19 9.82
CA ARG A 180 19.00 4.52 11.13
C ARG A 180 18.28 3.17 11.21
N THR A 181 17.26 2.95 10.39
CA THR A 181 16.40 1.75 10.47
C THR A 181 16.93 0.62 9.61
N PHE A 182 17.45 0.91 8.42
CA PHE A 182 17.82 -0.12 7.43
C PHE A 182 19.33 -0.24 7.20
N TRP A 183 20.14 0.75 7.58
CA TRP A 183 21.59 0.75 7.33
C TRP A 183 22.34 -0.39 8.02
N MET A 184 21.88 -0.87 9.19
CA MET A 184 22.49 -2.01 9.90
C MET A 184 22.23 -3.39 9.24
N HIS A 185 21.43 -3.45 8.17
CA HIS A 185 21.05 -4.70 7.51
C HIS A 185 21.50 -4.79 6.04
N MET A 186 22.30 -3.83 5.57
CA MET A 186 22.82 -3.77 4.19
C MET A 186 24.35 -3.94 4.08
N SER A 187 25.02 -4.37 5.15
CA SER A 187 26.47 -4.69 5.18
C SER A 187 26.74 -6.18 5.12
#